data_AF-H1VDA8-F1
#
_entry.id   AF-H1VDA8-F1
#
_cell.length_a   1.000
_cell.length_b   1.000
_cell.length_c   1.000
_cell.angle_alpha   90.00
_cell.angle_beta   90.00
_cell.angle_gamma   90.00
#
_symmetry.space_group_name_H-M   'P 1'
#
loop_
_entity.id
_entity.type
_entity.pdbx_description
1 polymer ?
#
loop_
_entity_poly.entity_id
_entity_poly.type
_entity_poly.pdbx_seq_one_letter_code
_entity_poly.pdbx_strand_id
1 'polypeptide(L)'
;SLSWEDWILNESRTRISCVWFLVAQVASVRVGISCFVLESWKELPLPCHKAQWAATTMESWKEETDALLYMQNSSRSIMSFGELCECRRAASDAKNADRLDRWNSGADNIGNLLNLVTTMT
;
A
#
# COMPACT_ATOMS: atom_id res chain seq x y z
N SER A 1 21.70 -9.27 -3.75
CA SER A 1 20.65 -8.46 -4.36
C SER A 1 19.49 -9.37 -4.67
N LEU A 2 18.24 -8.95 -4.43
CA LEU A 2 17.07 -9.63 -4.99
C LEU A 2 17.08 -9.41 -6.51
N SER A 3 16.78 -10.42 -7.33
CA SER A 3 16.64 -10.21 -8.79
C SER A 3 15.35 -9.43 -9.10
N TRP A 4 15.23 -8.89 -10.32
CA TRP A 4 14.00 -8.21 -10.74
C TRP A 4 12.82 -9.20 -10.78
N GLU A 5 13.08 -10.43 -11.21
CA GLU A 5 12.12 -11.52 -11.26
C GLU A 5 11.63 -11.92 -9.85
N ASP A 6 12.55 -12.04 -8.88
CA ASP A 6 12.19 -12.29 -7.49
C ASP A 6 11.35 -11.15 -6.91
N TRP A 7 11.69 -9.90 -7.28
CA TRP A 7 10.94 -8.72 -6.85
C TRP A 7 9.52 -8.73 -7.43
N ILE A 8 9.36 -9.02 -8.73
CA ILE A 8 8.03 -9.13 -9.37
C ILE A 8 7.19 -10.18 -8.65
N LEU A 9 7.76 -11.35 -8.36
CA LEU A 9 7.04 -12.42 -7.67
C LEU A 9 6.60 -11.98 -6.27
N ASN A 10 7.49 -11.33 -5.53
CA ASN A 10 7.17 -10.82 -4.19
C ASN A 10 6.08 -9.74 -4.22
N GLU A 11 6.22 -8.76 -5.12
CA GLU A 11 5.25 -7.68 -5.29
C GLU A 11 3.88 -8.22 -5.76
N SER A 12 3.88 -9.23 -6.64
CA SER A 12 2.66 -9.90 -7.07
C SER A 12 1.94 -10.57 -5.89
N ARG A 13 2.67 -11.20 -4.97
CA ARG A 13 2.09 -11.79 -3.74
C ARG A 13 1.51 -10.73 -2.81
N THR A 14 2.20 -9.61 -2.64
CA THR A 14 1.69 -8.45 -1.89
C THR A 14 0.37 -7.94 -2.49
N ARG A 15 0.33 -7.74 -3.81
CA ARG A 15 -0.85 -7.27 -4.54
C ARG A 15 -2.01 -8.26 -4.47
N ILE A 16 -1.76 -9.56 -4.62
CA ILE A 16 -2.78 -10.60 -4.45
C ILE A 16 -3.36 -10.56 -3.03
N SER A 17 -2.51 -10.41 -2.02
CA SER A 17 -2.94 -10.31 -0.62
C SER A 17 -3.83 -9.07 -0.39
N CYS A 18 -3.47 -7.94 -1.01
CA CYS A 18 -4.28 -6.72 -0.98
C CYS A 18 -5.64 -6.92 -1.67
N VAL A 19 -5.67 -7.54 -2.85
CA VAL A 19 -6.91 -7.84 -3.57
C VAL A 19 -7.80 -8.78 -2.75
N TRP A 20 -7.21 -9.83 -2.18
CA TRP A 20 -7.94 -10.76 -1.32
C TRP A 20 -8.55 -10.04 -0.10
N PHE A 21 -7.79 -9.17 0.55
CA PHE A 21 -8.29 -8.33 1.64
C PHE A 21 -9.47 -7.45 1.19
N LEU A 22 -9.32 -6.73 0.07
CA LEU A 22 -10.37 -5.88 -0.49
C LEU A 22 -11.65 -6.68 -0.80
N VAL A 23 -11.50 -7.85 -1.41
CA VAL A 23 -12.62 -8.76 -1.66
C VAL A 23 -13.26 -9.23 -0.35
N ALA A 24 -12.47 -9.57 0.67
CA ALA A 24 -13.00 -9.98 1.96
C ALA A 24 -13.83 -8.87 2.64
N GLN A 25 -13.44 -7.61 2.49
CA GLN A 25 -14.22 -6.47 3.00
C GLN A 25 -15.59 -6.34 2.32
N VAL A 26 -15.67 -6.60 1.01
CA VAL A 26 -16.92 -6.52 0.24
C VAL A 26 -17.77 -7.78 0.39
N ALA A 27 -17.15 -8.96 0.36
CA ALA A 27 -17.83 -10.25 0.38
C ALA A 27 -18.30 -10.66 1.79
N SER A 28 -17.70 -10.11 2.85
CA SER A 28 -18.18 -10.27 4.23
C SER A 28 -19.43 -9.41 4.51
N VAL A 29 -20.41 -9.40 3.60
CA VAL A 29 -21.75 -8.86 3.88
C VAL A 29 -22.45 -9.81 4.85
N ARG A 30 -22.11 -9.73 6.15
CA ARG A 30 -22.97 -10.26 7.21
C ARG A 30 -23.96 -9.17 7.57
N VAL A 31 -25.19 -9.30 7.09
CA VAL A 31 -26.28 -8.38 7.46
C VAL A 31 -26.44 -8.38 8.98
N GLY A 32 -26.19 -7.25 9.63
CA GLY A 32 -26.36 -7.05 11.07
C GLY A 32 -25.12 -7.20 11.96
N ILE A 33 -23.92 -7.44 11.42
CA ILE A 33 -22.66 -7.50 12.20
C ILE A 33 -21.56 -6.75 11.44
N SER A 34 -20.77 -5.92 12.14
CA SER A 34 -19.61 -5.23 11.56
C SER A 34 -18.65 -6.24 10.92
N CYS A 35 -18.12 -5.92 9.73
CA CYS A 35 -17.02 -6.69 9.13
C CYS A 35 -15.89 -6.78 10.16
N PHE A 36 -15.62 -7.98 10.68
CA PHE A 36 -14.44 -8.20 11.50
C PHE A 36 -13.22 -8.08 10.59
N VAL A 37 -12.62 -6.90 10.55
CA VAL A 37 -11.25 -6.74 10.08
C VAL A 37 -10.41 -7.55 11.05
N LEU A 38 -10.00 -8.77 10.64
CA LEU A 38 -9.05 -9.56 11.40
C LEU A 38 -7.86 -8.66 11.75
N GLU A 39 -7.46 -8.59 13.02
CA GLU A 39 -6.33 -7.75 13.43
C GLU A 39 -5.05 -8.06 12.64
N SER A 40 -4.96 -9.28 12.09
CA SER A 40 -3.90 -9.72 11.17
C SER A 40 -3.74 -8.82 9.93
N TRP A 41 -4.77 -8.07 9.52
CA TRP A 41 -4.69 -7.18 8.36
C TRP A 41 -3.93 -5.88 8.64
N LYS A 42 -3.67 -5.53 9.90
CA LYS A 42 -2.81 -4.37 10.22
C LYS A 42 -1.39 -4.57 9.69
N GLU A 43 -0.91 -5.82 9.66
CA GLU A 43 0.40 -6.20 9.16
C GLU A 43 0.43 -6.45 7.64
N LEU A 44 -0.69 -6.24 6.93
CA LEU A 44 -0.74 -6.40 5.48
C LEU A 44 0.24 -5.42 4.82
N PRO A 45 1.25 -5.90 4.07
CA PRO A 45 2.16 -5.03 3.34
C PRO A 45 1.40 -4.26 2.25
N LEU A 46 1.81 -3.02 2.02
CA LEU A 46 1.25 -2.19 0.96
C LEU A 46 1.93 -2.46 -0.40
N PRO A 47 1.21 -2.32 -1.53
CA PRO A 47 1.81 -2.41 -2.85
C PRO A 47 2.83 -1.30 -3.07
N CYS A 48 3.79 -1.57 -3.97
CA CYS A 48 4.82 -0.61 -4.34
C CYS A 48 4.27 0.60 -5.11
N HIS A 49 5.14 1.56 -5.38
CA HIS A 49 4.81 2.75 -6.15
C HIS A 49 4.37 2.39 -7.58
N LYS A 50 3.33 3.05 -8.10
CA LYS A 50 2.77 2.78 -9.44
C LYS A 50 3.79 2.79 -10.56
N ALA A 51 4.79 3.68 -10.49
CA ALA A 51 5.86 3.77 -11.49
C ALA A 51 6.78 2.53 -11.47
N GLN A 52 7.12 2.01 -10.29
CA GLN A 52 7.88 0.76 -10.16
C GLN A 52 7.10 -0.43 -10.72
N TRP A 53 5.79 -0.49 -10.47
CA TRP A 53 4.95 -1.57 -10.99
C TRP A 53 4.71 -1.47 -12.50
N ALA A 54 4.64 -0.26 -13.05
CA ALA A 54 4.45 -0.03 -14.48
C ALA A 54 5.72 -0.32 -15.31
N ALA A 55 6.87 -0.44 -14.67
CA ALA A 55 8.13 -0.75 -15.34
C ALA A 55 8.07 -2.14 -16.02
N THR A 56 8.31 -2.16 -17.33
CA THR A 56 8.26 -3.39 -18.14
C THR A 56 9.62 -4.02 -18.37
N THR A 57 10.71 -3.36 -17.94
CA THR A 57 12.08 -3.86 -18.05
C THR A 57 12.82 -3.71 -16.73
N MET A 58 13.88 -4.52 -16.54
CA MET A 58 14.75 -4.45 -15.36
C MET A 58 15.39 -3.06 -15.20
N GLU A 59 15.81 -2.43 -16.30
CA GLU A 59 16.45 -1.12 -16.30
C GLU A 59 15.50 -0.03 -15.84
N SER A 60 14.30 0.02 -16.41
CA SER A 60 13.26 0.99 -16.02
C SER A 60 12.82 0.80 -14.57
N TRP A 61 12.68 -0.45 -14.11
CA TRP A 61 12.36 -0.75 -12.72
C TRP A 61 13.45 -0.26 -11.77
N LYS A 62 14.71 -0.46 -12.14
CA LYS A 62 15.86 -0.03 -11.35
C LYS A 62 15.95 1.49 -11.26
N GLU A 63 15.75 2.19 -12.38
CA GLU A 63 15.72 3.67 -12.42
C GLU A 63 14.66 4.22 -11.46
N GLU A 64 13.43 3.70 -11.53
CA GLU A 64 12.34 4.11 -10.65
C GLU A 64 12.62 3.77 -9.18
N THR A 65 13.22 2.61 -8.92
CA THR A 65 13.58 2.18 -7.56
C THR A 65 14.65 3.08 -6.96
N ASP A 66 15.70 3.40 -7.71
CA ASP A 66 16.76 4.30 -7.25
C ASP A 66 16.17 5.70 -6.99
N ALA A 67 15.35 6.23 -7.89
CA ALA A 67 14.68 7.53 -7.72
C ALA A 67 13.82 7.60 -6.45
N LEU A 68 13.07 6.53 -6.14
CA LEU A 68 12.24 6.44 -4.94
C LEU A 68 13.07 6.31 -3.66
N LEU A 69 14.18 5.57 -3.68
CA LEU A 69 15.10 5.50 -2.54
C LEU A 69 15.69 6.87 -2.21
N TYR A 70 16.04 7.68 -3.22
CA TYR A 70 16.49 9.06 -3.01
C TYR A 70 15.41 9.92 -2.35
N MET A 71 14.15 9.78 -2.75
CA MET A 71 13.02 10.51 -2.15
C MET A 71 12.72 10.09 -0.70
N GLN A 72 12.86 8.80 -0.38
CA GLN A 72 12.54 8.22 0.93
C GLN A 72 13.51 8.61 2.05
N ASN A 73 14.73 9.09 1.75
CA ASN A 73 15.69 9.53 2.77
C ASN A 73 15.24 10.74 3.60
N SER A 74 14.10 11.36 3.29
CA SER A 74 13.58 12.55 3.96
C SER A 74 12.39 12.31 4.90
N SER A 75 11.71 11.16 4.81
CA SER A 75 10.41 10.91 5.45
C SER A 75 10.10 9.41 5.51
N ARG A 76 9.61 8.90 6.64
CA ARG A 76 9.34 7.47 6.82
C ARG A 76 8.11 7.06 6.00
N SER A 77 8.30 6.22 4.98
CA SER A 77 7.20 5.65 4.17
C SER A 77 6.17 4.93 5.04
N ILE A 78 4.94 4.83 4.54
CA ILE A 78 3.89 3.98 5.11
C ILE A 78 4.15 2.56 4.59
N MET A 79 4.33 1.60 5.49
CA MET A 79 4.79 0.25 5.14
C MET A 79 3.68 -0.81 5.22
N SER A 80 2.67 -0.58 6.06
CA SER A 80 1.58 -1.52 6.27
C SER A 80 0.22 -0.83 6.23
N PHE A 81 -0.82 -1.64 6.03
CA PHE A 81 -2.19 -1.16 6.06
C PHE A 81 -2.58 -0.58 7.43
N GLY A 82 -2.06 -1.15 8.52
CA GLY A 82 -2.24 -0.62 9.88
C GLY A 82 -1.67 0.79 10.03
N GLU A 83 -0.43 1.01 9.56
CA GLU A 83 0.18 2.34 9.54
C GLU A 83 -0.60 3.31 8.66
N LEU A 84 -1.12 2.86 7.51
CA LEU A 84 -1.96 3.68 6.64
C LEU A 84 -3.23 4.15 7.35
N CYS A 85 -3.90 3.25 8.09
CA CYS A 85 -5.06 3.58 8.90
C CYS A 85 -4.71 4.60 10.00
N GLU A 86 -3.58 4.41 10.70
CA GLU A 86 -3.13 5.34 11.74
C GLU A 86 -2.82 6.73 11.20
N CYS A 87 -2.08 6.81 10.09
CA CYS A 87 -1.82 8.07 9.40
C CYS A 87 -3.13 8.76 8.99
N ARG A 88 -4.10 8.00 8.47
CA ARG A 88 -5.41 8.52 8.08
C ARG A 88 -6.20 9.06 9.28
N ARG A 89 -6.25 8.33 10.40
CA ARG A 89 -6.93 8.78 11.63
C ARG A 89 -6.32 10.05 12.20
N ALA A 90 -5.01 10.20 12.09
CA ALA A 90 -4.27 11.36 12.57
C ALA A 90 -3.85 12.30 11.43
N ALA A 91 -4.65 12.42 10.36
CA ALA A 91 -4.35 13.24 9.18
C ALA A 91 -4.26 14.75 9.45
N SER A 92 -4.75 15.22 10.60
CA SER A 92 -4.56 16.61 11.05
C SER A 92 -3.12 16.92 11.47
N ASP A 93 -2.32 15.89 11.78
CA ASP A 93 -0.89 16.05 12.05
C ASP A 93 -0.12 16.26 10.74
N ALA A 94 0.71 17.32 10.69
CA ALA A 94 1.43 17.70 9.48
C ALA A 94 2.37 16.60 8.95
N LYS A 95 2.94 15.77 9.82
CA LYS A 95 3.80 14.65 9.39
C LYS A 95 2.98 13.54 8.77
N ASN A 96 1.82 13.22 9.34
CA ASN A 96 0.92 12.22 8.76
C ASN A 96 0.32 12.72 7.44
N ALA A 97 0.00 14.01 7.33
CA ALA A 97 -0.45 14.61 6.07
C ALA A 97 0.62 14.48 4.96
N ASP A 98 1.89 14.79 5.24
CA ASP A 98 3.01 14.59 4.29
C ASP A 98 3.17 13.11 3.90
N ARG A 99 3.11 12.19 4.86
CA ARG A 99 3.21 10.75 4.58
C ARG A 99 2.06 10.24 3.70
N LEU A 100 0.84 10.72 3.96
CA LEU A 100 -0.33 10.38 3.15
C LEU A 100 -0.23 10.96 1.74
N ASP A 101 0.24 12.20 1.59
CA ASP A 101 0.43 12.82 0.27
C ASP A 101 1.43 12.03 -0.58
N ARG A 102 2.57 11.64 0.01
CA ARG A 102 3.57 10.79 -0.64
C ARG A 102 3.03 9.41 -1.00
N TRP A 103 2.25 8.79 -0.12
CA TRP A 103 1.58 7.53 -0.43
C TRP A 103 0.61 7.70 -1.61
N ASN A 104 -0.23 8.74 -1.58
CA ASN A 104 -1.24 8.99 -2.60
C ASN A 104 -0.66 9.34 -3.97
N SER A 105 0.47 10.05 -4.02
CA SER A 105 1.14 10.37 -5.30
C SER A 105 1.61 9.11 -6.03
N GLY A 106 1.99 8.08 -5.26
CA GLY A 106 2.44 6.78 -5.74
C GLY A 106 1.39 5.69 -5.86
N ALA A 107 0.17 5.91 -5.36
CA ALA A 107 -0.87 4.90 -5.34
C ALA A 107 -1.38 4.58 -6.75
N ASP A 108 -1.53 3.28 -7.03
CA ASP A 108 -2.29 2.78 -8.17
C ASP A 108 -3.75 2.47 -7.79
N ASN A 109 -4.48 1.79 -8.65
CA ASN A 109 -5.88 1.43 -8.39
C ASN A 109 -6.06 0.60 -7.12
N ILE A 110 -5.13 -0.32 -6.80
CA ILE A 110 -5.20 -1.11 -5.56
C ILE A 110 -4.94 -0.19 -4.37
N GLY A 111 -3.92 0.66 -4.43
CA GLY A 111 -3.63 1.64 -3.38
C GLY A 111 -4.80 2.60 -3.10
N ASN A 112 -5.48 3.06 -4.16
CA ASN A 112 -6.67 3.90 -4.04
C ASN A 112 -7.85 3.17 -3.38
N LEU A 113 -8.04 1.88 -3.67
CA LEU A 113 -9.05 1.06 -2.98
C LEU A 113 -8.71 0.87 -1.50
N LEU A 114 -7.43 0.65 -1.16
CA LEU A 114 -6.99 0.56 0.23
C LEU A 114 -7.25 1.87 0.99
N ASN A 115 -7.00 3.02 0.37
CA ASN A 115 -7.35 4.33 0.93
C ASN A 115 -8.85 4.43 1.26
N LEU A 116 -9.73 3.94 0.39
CA LEU A 116 -11.17 3.94 0.65
C LEU A 116 -11.50 3.04 1.85
N VAL A 117 -10.92 1.85 1.94
CA VAL A 117 -11.17 0.94 3.08
C VAL A 117 -10.72 1.55 4.41
N THR A 118 -9.66 2.36 4.43
CA THR A 118 -9.25 3.07 5.66
C THR A 118 -10.30 4.04 6.20
N THR A 119 -11.29 4.45 5.40
CA THR A 119 -12.41 5.29 5.85
C THR A 119 -13.55 4.49 6.48
N MET A 120 -13.54 3.17 6.28
CA MET A 120 -14.54 2.23 6.80
C MET A 120 -14.09 1.54 8.09
N THR A 121 -12.84 1.78 8.52
CA THR A 121 -12.18 1.15 9.68
C THR A 121 -11.86 2.18 10.74
#